data_AF-A0AAU6CW51-F1
#
_entry.id   AF-A0AAU6CW51-F1
#
_cell.length_a   1.000
_cell.length_b   1.000
_cell.length_c   1.000
_cell.angle_alpha   90.00
_cell.angle_beta   90.00
_cell.angle_gamma   90.00
#
_symmetry.space_group_name_H-M   'P 1'
#
loop_
_entity.id
_entity.type
_entity.pdbx_description
1 polymer ?
#
loop_
_entity_poly.entity_id
_entity_poly.type
_entity_poly.pdbx_seq_one_letter_code
_entity_poly.pdbx_strand_id
1 'polypeptide(L)' 'MSRRPSRAELEAYAVHSDKAASRFDEAARDAEEALATETRPEVRAQYEAMSKFHQQHANEAREDSATYRDGRIPGEQW' A
#
# COMPACT_ATOMS: atom_id res chain seq x y z
N MET A 1 -20.92 -2.42 -21.40
CA MET A 1 -21.32 -2.12 -20.00
C MET A 1 -20.36 -2.86 -19.08
N SER A 2 -19.62 -2.17 -18.21
CA SER A 2 -18.83 -2.84 -17.17
C SER A 2 -19.79 -3.47 -16.16
N ARG A 3 -19.65 -4.78 -15.91
CA ARG A 3 -20.43 -5.43 -14.85
C ARG A 3 -19.82 -5.08 -13.49
N ARG A 4 -20.68 -4.88 -12.49
CA ARG A 4 -20.22 -4.75 -11.10
C ARG A 4 -19.50 -6.05 -10.68
N PRO A 5 -18.36 -5.97 -9.99
CA PRO A 5 -17.68 -7.14 -9.46
C PRO A 5 -18.60 -7.94 -8.52
N SER A 6 -18.50 -9.26 -8.59
CA SER A 6 -19.12 -10.16 -7.63
C SER A 6 -18.41 -10.11 -6.28
N ARG A 7 -19.07 -10.63 -5.24
CA ARG A 7 -18.47 -10.73 -3.90
C ARG A 7 -17.15 -11.52 -3.90
N ALA A 8 -17.07 -12.59 -4.69
CA ALA A 8 -15.84 -13.39 -4.80
C ALA A 8 -14.69 -12.61 -5.46
N GLU A 9 -15.01 -11.74 -6.43
CA GLU A 9 -14.02 -10.88 -7.07
C GLU A 9 -13.54 -9.78 -6.13
N LEU A 10 -14.44 -9.18 -5.34
CA LEU A 10 -14.07 -8.21 -4.31
C LEU A 10 -13.16 -8.84 -3.25
N GLU A 11 -13.45 -10.06 -2.81
CA GLU A 11 -12.55 -10.78 -1.88
C GLU A 11 -11.17 -11.03 -2.50
N ALA A 12 -11.11 -11.40 -3.77
CA ALA A 12 -9.84 -11.57 -4.47
C ALA A 12 -9.05 -10.25 -4.57
N TYR A 13 -9.73 -9.13 -4.80
CA TYR A 13 -9.10 -7.81 -4.77
C TYR A 13 -8.60 -7.43 -3.38
N ALA A 14 -9.36 -7.74 -2.32
CA ALA A 14 -8.91 -7.51 -0.94
C ALA A 14 -7.62 -8.28 -0.63
N VAL A 15 -7.56 -9.56 -0.98
CA VAL A 15 -6.35 -10.39 -0.80
C VAL A 15 -5.17 -9.85 -1.61
N HIS A 16 -5.42 -9.38 -2.83
CA HIS A 16 -4.38 -8.74 -3.64
C HIS A 16 -3.86 -7.45 -2.99
N SER A 17 -4.76 -6.60 -2.49
CA SER A 17 -4.40 -5.36 -1.80
C SER A 17 -3.64 -5.61 -0.49
N ASP A 18 -4.01 -6.62 0.30
CA ASP A 18 -3.23 -7.04 1.48
C ASP A 18 -1.80 -7.43 1.10
N LYS A 19 -1.65 -8.21 0.02
CA LYS A 19 -0.33 -8.61 -0.48
C LYS A 19 0.49 -7.40 -0.93
N ALA A 20 -0.15 -6.41 -1.56
CA ALA A 20 0.51 -5.16 -1.92
C ALA A 20 0.95 -4.39 -0.68
N ALA A 21 0.08 -4.27 0.34
CA ALA A 21 0.41 -3.62 1.60
C ALA A 21 1.64 -4.25 2.28
N SER A 22 1.71 -5.58 2.37
CA SER A 22 2.88 -6.27 2.92
C SER A 22 4.18 -5.97 2.18
N ARG A 23 4.13 -5.85 0.84
CA ARG A 23 5.31 -5.51 0.03
C ARG A 23 5.75 -4.06 0.24
N PHE A 24 4.80 -3.15 0.39
CA PHE A 24 5.13 -1.77 0.72
C PHE A 24 5.70 -1.63 2.12
N ASP A 25 5.20 -2.39 3.11
CA ASP A 25 5.81 -2.43 4.44
C ASP A 25 7.26 -2.94 4.42
N GLU A 26 7.53 -3.97 3.62
CA GLU A 26 8.89 -4.49 3.41
C GLU A 26 9.80 -3.42 2.80
N ALA A 27 9.36 -2.76 1.72
CA ALA A 27 10.12 -1.69 1.08
C ALA A 27 10.34 -0.47 2.00
N ALA A 28 9.36 -0.12 2.84
CA ALA A 28 9.52 0.93 3.84
C ALA A 28 10.58 0.57 4.89
N ARG A 29 10.57 -0.69 5.36
CA ARG A 29 11.57 -1.20 6.30
C ARG A 29 12.97 -1.21 5.69
N ASP A 30 13.12 -1.67 4.46
CA ASP A 30 14.40 -1.65 3.75
C ASP A 30 14.97 -0.22 3.65
N ALA A 31 14.11 0.77 3.37
CA ALA A 31 14.50 2.18 3.33
C ALA A 31 14.93 2.71 4.72
N GLU A 32 14.24 2.30 5.78
CA GLU A 32 14.59 2.67 7.17
C GLU A 32 15.91 2.03 7.62
N GLU A 33 16.16 0.77 7.26
CA GLU A 33 17.42 0.08 7.53
C GLU A 33 18.59 0.74 6.78
N ALA A 34 18.39 1.13 5.52
CA ALA A 34 19.38 1.90 4.76
C ALA A 34 19.65 3.28 5.40
N LEU A 35 18.59 3.97 5.86
CA LEU A 35 18.71 5.26 6.53
C LEU A 35 19.51 5.18 7.85
N ALA A 36 19.46 4.05 8.55
CA ALA A 36 20.19 3.85 9.80
C ALA A 36 21.72 3.84 9.62
N THR A 37 22.20 3.53 8.41
CA THR A 37 23.63 3.39 8.11
C THR A 37 24.18 4.47 7.19
N GLU A 38 23.31 5.18 6.46
CA GLU A 38 23.71 6.24 5.54
C GLU A 38 24.15 7.52 6.27
N THR A 39 25.25 8.13 5.85
CA THR A 39 25.84 9.33 6.48
C THR A 39 25.75 10.56 5.59
N ARG A 40 25.54 10.39 4.28
CA ARG A 40 25.42 11.47 3.31
C ARG A 40 24.04 12.11 3.39
N PRO A 41 23.91 13.40 3.77
CA PRO A 41 22.62 14.06 4.00
C PRO A 41 21.65 13.96 2.82
N GLU A 42 22.15 14.08 1.59
CA GLU A 42 21.36 14.02 0.37
C GLU A 42 20.76 12.62 0.10
N VAL A 43 21.48 11.57 0.45
CA VAL A 43 21.02 10.18 0.29
C VAL A 43 20.08 9.81 1.44
N ARG A 44 20.35 10.26 2.66
CA ARG A 44 19.43 10.12 3.80
C ARG A 44 18.05 10.71 3.50
N ALA A 45 18.00 11.92 2.93
CA ALA A 45 16.74 12.55 2.55
C ALA A 45 15.94 11.73 1.51
N GLN A 46 16.63 11.03 0.60
CA GLN A 46 15.99 10.14 -0.36
C GLN A 46 15.40 8.90 0.33
N TYR A 47 16.14 8.25 1.23
CA TYR A 47 15.63 7.10 1.99
C TYR A 47 14.45 7.49 2.91
N GLU A 48 14.50 8.66 3.55
CA GLU A 48 13.37 9.18 4.33
C GLU A 48 12.12 9.41 3.48
N ALA A 49 12.28 9.99 2.29
CA ALA A 49 11.17 10.18 1.35
C ALA A 49 10.61 8.85 0.86
N MET A 50 11.47 7.87 0.56
CA MET A 50 11.09 6.55 0.09
C MET A 50 10.36 5.74 1.17
N SER A 51 10.84 5.75 2.42
CA SER A 51 10.14 5.12 3.54
C SER A 51 8.72 5.68 3.69
N LYS A 52 8.58 7.02 3.72
CA LYS A 52 7.26 7.68 3.82
C LYS A 52 6.34 7.33 2.65
N PHE A 53 6.86 7.32 1.42
CA PHE A 53 6.12 6.97 0.23
C PHE A 53 5.57 5.53 0.31
N HIS A 54 6.41 4.57 0.69
CA HIS A 54 5.98 3.19 0.84
C HIS A 54 5.01 2.99 2.01
N GLN A 55 5.23 3.64 3.15
CA GLN A 55 4.27 3.61 4.27
C GLN A 55 2.90 4.15 3.87
N GLN A 56 2.86 5.24 3.11
CA GLN A 56 1.60 5.80 2.59
C GLN A 56 0.88 4.77 1.70
N HIS A 57 1.57 4.17 0.73
CA HIS A 57 0.95 3.18 -0.14
C HIS A 57 0.56 1.88 0.57
N ALA A 58 1.27 1.50 1.63
CA ALA A 58 0.84 0.39 2.49
C ALA A 58 -0.51 0.70 3.16
N ASN A 59 -0.70 1.93 3.65
CA ASN A 59 -1.96 2.36 4.25
C ASN A 59 -3.10 2.41 3.22
N GLU A 60 -2.87 3.02 2.06
CA GLU A 60 -3.85 3.07 0.96
C GLU A 60 -4.27 1.65 0.53
N ALA A 61 -3.33 0.72 0.38
CA ALA A 61 -3.63 -0.67 0.04
C ALA A 61 -4.45 -1.38 1.14
N ARG A 62 -4.22 -1.08 2.42
CA ARG A 62 -5.04 -1.61 3.52
C ARG A 62 -6.46 -1.03 3.50
N GLU A 63 -6.60 0.26 3.21
CA GLU A 63 -7.90 0.92 3.09
C GLU A 63 -8.71 0.36 1.90
N ASP A 64 -8.04 0.13 0.76
CA ASP A 64 -8.63 -0.54 -0.39
C ASP A 64 -9.11 -1.94 -0.04
N SER A 65 -8.25 -2.72 0.63
CA SER A 65 -8.60 -4.08 1.08
C SER A 65 -9.81 -4.09 2.01
N ALA A 66 -9.86 -3.19 2.99
CA ALA A 66 -10.99 -3.05 3.88
C ALA A 66 -12.27 -2.65 3.12
N THR A 67 -12.15 -1.75 2.14
CA THR A 67 -13.27 -1.30 1.29
C THR A 67 -13.84 -2.46 0.46
N TYR A 68 -12.97 -3.27 -0.15
CA TYR A 68 -13.39 -4.44 -0.92
C TYR A 68 -14.09 -5.49 -0.04
N ARG A 69 -13.59 -5.75 1.17
CA ARG A 69 -14.21 -6.67 2.14
C ARG A 69 -15.60 -6.23 2.57
N ASP A 70 -15.83 -4.93 2.61
CA ASP A 70 -17.14 -4.33 2.90
C ASP A 70 -18.09 -4.33 1.69
N GLY A 71 -17.68 -4.91 0.55
CA GLY A 71 -18.50 -5.00 -0.65
C GLY A 71 -18.56 -3.71 -1.47
N ARG A 72 -17.69 -2.74 -1.16
CA ARG A 72 -17.57 -1.45 -1.84
C ARG A 72 -16.38 -1.45 -2.80
N ILE A 73 -16.36 -0.46 -3.70
CA ILE A 73 -15.26 -0.22 -4.64
C ILE A 73 -14.59 1.10 -4.22
N PRO A 74 -13.25 1.12 -4.03
CA PRO A 74 -12.52 2.35 -3.75
C PRO A 74 -12.79 3.42 -4.81
N GLY A 75 -13.03 4.66 -4.36
CA GLY A 75 -13.29 5.79 -5.25
C GLY A 75 -14.72 5.88 -5.82
N GLU A 76 -15.60 4.90 -5.61
CA GLU A 76 -17.02 5.06 -5.92
C GLU A 76 -17.71 5.89 -4.82
N GLN A 77 -18.42 6.95 -5.25
CA GLN A 77 -19.30 7.72 -4.38
C GLN A 77 -20.63 6.96 -4.22
N TRP A 78 -21.09 6.78 -2.98
CA TRP A 78 -22.32 6.07 -2.62
C TRP A 78 -23.41 7.04 -2.16
#